data_AF-A0A5E3X6S5-F1
#
_entry.id   AF-A0A5E3X6S5-F1
#
_cell.length_a   1.000
_cell.length_b   1.000
_cell.length_c   1.000
_cell.angle_alpha   90.00
_cell.angle_beta   90.00
_cell.angle_gamma   90.00
#
_symmetry.space_group_name_H-M   'P 1'
#
loop_
_entity.id
_entity.type
_entity.pdbx_description
1 polymer ?
#
loop_
_entity_poly.entity_id
_entity_poly.type
_entity_poly.pdbx_seq_one_letter_code
_entity_poly.pdbx_strand_id
1 'polypeptide(L)'
;MHWAALNFVALFLDLWTGKFKASAGDNTNTWGWVFLVGELFARHGKEVAEVLCYLPSSFERPPRNPYEKINSGYKAWEFLTWFYGLAPAMLRGVMPEPFYTHFCKAAATIRILHQRSVKSADLDRAHILMNEVYEEFEVIYCEKKTAPMHLVRHAIHIAWHMARDTTRFGMGCYISQYTCKRSIRILGALVRQPSNPYANLSNEAVILAQLHALYARAPELDPSAPSDKLPHTAIKLENGHTLLHATERTPRTVTGAERSAIVRYMAKAGIHKHALWDGRVERWARLLLPNGQIARCAWRETLKELHKLRISRNVKIIHGSTVTFGEVLYYFRLKVRGIERTLAMVHMYGKPDPDLLKETYGTYYSCDQVPVHNDDGIVVVEYSTIDSVVAMIPHEGRWFLVEKITLASGFLAGVVEDLLPEPDFV
;
A
#
# COMPACT_ATOMS: atom_id res chain seq x y z
N MET A 1 -14.87 2.24 -3.12
CA MET A 1 -14.96 1.09 -2.17
C MET A 1 -15.67 -0.12 -2.77
N HIS A 2 -17.01 -0.16 -2.82
CA HIS A 2 -17.75 -1.41 -3.09
C HIS A 2 -17.46 -2.01 -4.45
N TRP A 3 -17.47 -1.18 -5.49
CA TRP A 3 -17.26 -1.65 -6.84
C TRP A 3 -15.94 -2.42 -6.96
N ALA A 4 -14.80 -1.78 -6.67
CA ALA A 4 -13.49 -2.40 -6.81
C ALA A 4 -13.23 -3.52 -5.81
N ALA A 5 -13.61 -3.36 -4.53
CA ALA A 5 -13.22 -4.29 -3.47
C ALA A 5 -14.20 -5.46 -3.27
N LEU A 6 -15.44 -5.34 -3.74
CA LEU A 6 -16.49 -6.33 -3.50
C LEU A 6 -17.12 -6.78 -4.82
N ASN A 7 -17.71 -5.90 -5.62
CA ASN A 7 -18.50 -6.32 -6.78
C ASN A 7 -17.62 -6.87 -7.92
N PHE A 8 -16.56 -6.16 -8.26
CA PHE A 8 -15.61 -6.57 -9.30
C PHE A 8 -14.85 -7.82 -8.86
N VAL A 9 -14.34 -7.82 -7.63
CA VAL A 9 -13.67 -9.01 -7.05
C VAL A 9 -14.60 -10.21 -7.00
N ALA A 10 -15.85 -10.05 -6.56
CA ALA A 10 -16.82 -11.14 -6.52
C ALA A 10 -17.11 -11.71 -7.91
N LEU A 11 -17.26 -10.86 -8.93
CA LEU A 11 -17.42 -11.30 -10.32
C LEU A 11 -16.28 -12.24 -10.73
N PHE A 12 -15.03 -11.82 -10.56
CA PHE A 12 -13.89 -12.64 -10.97
C PHE A 12 -13.70 -13.87 -10.09
N LEU A 13 -13.95 -13.79 -8.79
CA LEU A 13 -13.88 -14.96 -7.93
C LEU A 13 -14.97 -15.98 -8.28
N ASP A 14 -16.18 -15.56 -8.58
CA ASP A 14 -17.24 -16.46 -9.02
C ASP A 14 -16.90 -17.10 -10.38
N LEU A 15 -16.24 -16.37 -11.28
CA LEU A 15 -15.70 -16.94 -12.52
C LEU A 15 -14.61 -17.98 -12.20
N TRP A 16 -13.55 -17.60 -11.49
CA TRP A 16 -12.38 -18.47 -11.27
C TRP A 16 -12.67 -19.69 -10.41
N THR A 17 -13.69 -19.62 -9.55
CA THR A 17 -14.15 -20.73 -8.70
C THR A 17 -15.31 -21.52 -9.32
N GLY A 18 -15.79 -21.14 -10.51
CA GLY A 18 -16.86 -21.85 -11.23
C GLY A 18 -18.23 -21.79 -10.54
N LYS A 19 -18.53 -20.72 -9.80
CA LYS A 19 -19.80 -20.58 -9.06
C LYS A 19 -20.97 -20.11 -9.91
N PHE A 20 -20.72 -19.64 -11.12
CA PHE A 20 -21.78 -19.31 -12.06
C PHE A 20 -22.57 -20.56 -12.44
N LYS A 21 -23.88 -20.37 -12.68
CA LYS A 21 -24.72 -21.42 -13.26
C LYS A 21 -24.70 -21.25 -14.77
N ALA A 22 -24.40 -22.32 -15.49
CA ALA A 22 -24.52 -22.33 -16.96
C ALA A 22 -25.95 -21.99 -17.38
N SER A 23 -26.07 -21.18 -18.42
CA SER A 23 -27.33 -20.91 -19.12
C SER A 23 -27.61 -22.01 -20.16
N ALA A 24 -28.78 -21.97 -20.79
CA ALA A 24 -29.09 -22.86 -21.90
C ALA A 24 -28.09 -22.64 -23.05
N GLY A 25 -27.41 -23.71 -23.47
CA GLY A 25 -26.38 -23.66 -24.53
C GLY A 25 -24.96 -23.35 -24.04
N ASP A 26 -24.76 -23.21 -22.72
CA ASP A 26 -23.45 -23.08 -22.08
C ASP A 26 -23.12 -24.37 -21.29
N ASN A 27 -21.83 -24.66 -21.10
CA ASN A 27 -21.36 -25.84 -20.40
C ASN A 27 -20.18 -25.51 -19.49
N THR A 28 -20.36 -25.71 -18.18
CA THR A 28 -19.34 -25.45 -17.17
C THR A 28 -18.03 -26.20 -17.39
N ASN A 29 -18.06 -27.36 -18.05
CA ASN A 29 -16.86 -28.15 -18.37
C ASN A 29 -15.98 -27.49 -19.44
N THR A 30 -16.50 -26.49 -20.15
CA THR A 30 -15.77 -25.76 -21.20
C THR A 30 -15.13 -24.47 -20.68
N TRP A 31 -15.39 -24.10 -19.43
CA TRP A 31 -14.92 -22.84 -18.84
C TRP A 31 -13.43 -22.90 -18.49
N GLY A 32 -12.57 -22.49 -19.43
CA GLY A 32 -11.11 -22.45 -19.25
C GLY A 32 -10.61 -21.48 -18.17
N TRP A 33 -11.48 -20.57 -17.69
CA TRP A 33 -11.16 -19.64 -16.61
C TRP A 33 -11.38 -20.21 -15.20
N VAL A 34 -11.99 -21.40 -15.07
CA VAL A 34 -12.17 -22.05 -13.76
C VAL A 34 -10.87 -22.78 -13.42
N PHE A 35 -10.07 -22.19 -12.54
CA PHE A 35 -8.81 -22.79 -12.08
C PHE A 35 -8.71 -22.80 -10.55
N LEU A 36 -9.28 -21.80 -9.87
CA LEU A 36 -9.11 -21.58 -8.43
C LEU A 36 -10.10 -22.43 -7.62
N VAL A 37 -10.00 -23.76 -7.72
CA VAL A 37 -10.90 -24.72 -7.06
C VAL A 37 -10.14 -25.80 -6.29
N GLY A 38 -10.84 -26.48 -5.38
CA GLY A 38 -10.32 -27.63 -4.64
C GLY A 38 -8.99 -27.35 -3.91
N GLU A 39 -8.05 -28.28 -4.03
CA GLU A 39 -6.73 -28.22 -3.40
C GLU A 39 -5.91 -27.00 -3.86
N LEU A 40 -6.09 -26.57 -5.11
CA LEU A 40 -5.36 -25.39 -5.61
C LEU A 40 -5.76 -24.13 -4.84
N PHE A 41 -7.05 -23.94 -4.58
CA PHE A 41 -7.51 -22.78 -3.82
C PHE A 41 -7.13 -22.91 -2.33
N ALA A 42 -7.18 -24.11 -1.75
CA ALA A 42 -6.74 -24.34 -0.39
C ALA A 42 -5.25 -23.99 -0.20
N ARG A 43 -4.39 -24.42 -1.13
CA ARG A 43 -2.96 -24.11 -1.16
C ARG A 43 -2.71 -22.60 -1.32
N HIS A 44 -3.31 -21.97 -2.34
CA HIS A 44 -3.21 -20.52 -2.52
C HIS A 44 -3.65 -19.75 -1.28
N GLY A 45 -4.74 -20.20 -0.66
CA GLY A 45 -5.27 -19.58 0.54
C GLY A 45 -4.29 -19.63 1.73
N LYS A 46 -3.58 -20.76 1.88
CA LYS A 46 -2.51 -20.92 2.88
C LYS A 46 -1.32 -20.00 2.58
N GLU A 47 -0.86 -19.97 1.33
CA GLU A 47 0.25 -19.10 0.91
C GLU A 47 -0.07 -17.62 1.21
N VAL A 48 -1.31 -17.17 0.98
CA VAL A 48 -1.76 -15.80 1.30
C VAL A 48 -1.71 -15.51 2.80
N ALA A 49 -2.01 -16.50 3.65
CA ALA A 49 -1.91 -16.34 5.10
C ALA A 49 -0.46 -16.31 5.59
N GLU A 50 0.45 -17.06 4.96
CA GLU A 50 1.86 -17.14 5.32
C GLU A 50 2.61 -15.83 5.04
N VAL A 51 2.23 -15.09 3.99
CA VAL A 51 2.86 -13.80 3.66
C VAL A 51 2.50 -12.66 4.62
N LEU A 52 1.58 -12.88 5.57
CA LEU A 52 1.12 -11.85 6.53
C LEU A 52 2.26 -11.16 7.27
N CYS A 53 3.30 -11.90 7.63
CA CYS A 53 4.45 -11.37 8.37
C CYS A 53 5.26 -10.34 7.56
N TYR A 54 5.21 -10.41 6.23
CA TYR A 54 5.88 -9.46 5.33
C TYR A 54 5.06 -8.20 5.04
N LEU A 55 3.78 -8.17 5.45
CA LEU A 55 2.91 -7.00 5.30
C LEU A 55 3.05 -6.06 6.50
N PRO A 56 3.63 -4.85 6.33
CA PRO A 56 3.81 -3.89 7.42
C PRO A 56 2.49 -3.55 8.12
N SER A 57 2.57 -3.12 9.38
CA SER A 57 1.38 -2.69 10.14
C SER A 57 0.61 -1.54 9.47
N SER A 58 1.27 -0.75 8.61
CA SER A 58 0.63 0.30 7.80
C SER A 58 -0.43 -0.25 6.84
N PHE A 59 -0.39 -1.54 6.48
CA PHE A 59 -1.44 -2.24 5.70
C PHE A 59 -2.70 -2.51 6.53
N GLU A 60 -2.75 -2.07 7.79
CA GLU A 60 -3.88 -2.19 8.71
C GLU A 60 -4.31 -3.65 8.90
N ARG A 61 -5.30 -4.11 8.13
CA ARG A 61 -5.87 -5.45 8.19
C ARG A 61 -5.29 -6.29 7.05
N PRO A 62 -4.29 -7.15 7.32
CA PRO A 62 -3.74 -8.05 6.30
C PRO A 62 -4.80 -9.07 5.88
N PRO A 63 -4.75 -9.56 4.63
CA PRO A 63 -5.65 -10.59 4.15
C PRO A 63 -5.48 -11.88 4.94
N ARG A 64 -6.60 -12.44 5.41
CA ARG A 64 -6.66 -13.81 5.94
C ARG A 64 -6.67 -14.83 4.80
N ASN A 65 -6.62 -16.12 5.14
CA ASN A 65 -6.79 -17.20 4.16
C ASN A 65 -8.12 -17.01 3.38
N PRO A 66 -8.09 -16.69 2.07
CA PRO A 66 -9.30 -16.49 1.28
C PRO A 66 -10.12 -17.78 1.12
N TYR A 67 -9.50 -18.95 1.05
CA TYR A 67 -10.22 -20.23 0.94
C TYR A 67 -11.12 -20.47 2.16
N GLU A 68 -10.60 -20.22 3.37
CA GLU A 68 -11.34 -20.44 4.60
C GLU A 68 -12.32 -19.32 4.96
N LYS A 69 -11.99 -18.06 4.61
CA LYS A 69 -12.66 -16.89 5.20
C LYS A 69 -13.47 -16.05 4.25
N ILE A 70 -13.45 -16.31 2.94
CA ILE A 70 -14.16 -15.47 1.95
C ILE A 70 -15.66 -15.34 2.25
N ASN A 71 -16.29 -16.42 2.71
CA ASN A 71 -17.73 -16.44 3.05
C ASN A 71 -18.02 -16.06 4.52
N SER A 72 -17.00 -15.78 5.34
CA SER A 72 -17.13 -15.53 6.78
C SER A 72 -16.54 -14.17 7.19
N GLY A 73 -17.04 -13.10 6.56
CA GLY A 73 -16.69 -11.73 6.93
C GLY A 73 -15.32 -11.26 6.44
N TYR A 74 -14.90 -11.69 5.25
CA TYR A 74 -13.74 -11.14 4.55
C TYR A 74 -13.98 -9.67 4.20
N LYS A 75 -13.03 -8.80 4.52
CA LYS A 75 -13.23 -7.34 4.47
C LYS A 75 -12.79 -6.77 3.12
N ALA A 76 -13.40 -5.66 2.73
CA ALA A 76 -13.02 -4.92 1.51
C ALA A 76 -11.51 -4.62 1.45
N TRP A 77 -10.87 -4.25 2.56
CA TRP A 77 -9.42 -4.03 2.62
C TRP A 77 -8.58 -5.29 2.38
N GLU A 78 -9.06 -6.44 2.85
CA GLU A 78 -8.41 -7.72 2.63
C GLU A 78 -8.53 -8.10 1.16
N PHE A 79 -9.69 -7.87 0.53
CA PHE A 79 -9.85 -8.06 -0.92
C PHE A 79 -8.93 -7.15 -1.72
N LEU A 80 -8.84 -5.86 -1.40
CA LEU A 80 -7.94 -4.97 -2.13
C LEU A 80 -6.49 -5.47 -2.07
N THR A 81 -6.00 -5.73 -0.85
CA THR A 81 -4.60 -6.14 -0.63
C THR A 81 -4.29 -7.47 -1.27
N TRP A 82 -5.16 -8.47 -1.08
CA TRP A 82 -4.97 -9.79 -1.68
C TRP A 82 -5.13 -9.75 -3.21
N PHE A 83 -6.29 -9.29 -3.67
CA PHE A 83 -6.69 -9.41 -5.07
C PHE A 83 -5.85 -8.50 -5.95
N TYR A 84 -5.69 -7.22 -5.63
CA TYR A 84 -4.91 -6.34 -6.51
C TYR A 84 -3.45 -6.22 -6.11
N GLY A 85 -3.07 -6.56 -4.88
CA GLY A 85 -1.69 -6.45 -4.39
C GLY A 85 -0.91 -7.75 -4.57
N LEU A 86 -1.36 -8.83 -3.93
CA LEU A 86 -0.63 -10.10 -3.86
C LEU A 86 -0.86 -11.00 -5.08
N ALA A 87 -2.11 -11.12 -5.54
CA ALA A 87 -2.51 -12.11 -6.52
C ALA A 87 -1.81 -11.97 -7.89
N PRO A 88 -1.45 -10.78 -8.41
CA PRO A 88 -0.69 -10.69 -9.65
C PRO A 88 0.65 -11.45 -9.61
N ALA A 89 1.35 -11.43 -8.46
CA ALA A 89 2.56 -12.22 -8.28
C ALA A 89 2.23 -13.69 -8.00
N MET A 90 1.35 -13.95 -7.02
CA MET A 90 1.08 -15.31 -6.53
C MET A 90 0.31 -16.21 -7.51
N LEU A 91 -0.38 -15.63 -8.49
CA LEU A 91 -1.12 -16.39 -9.51
C LEU A 91 -0.33 -16.55 -10.82
N ARG A 92 0.89 -16.02 -10.92
CA ARG A 92 1.75 -16.25 -12.10
C ARG A 92 2.05 -17.73 -12.21
N GLY A 93 1.87 -18.29 -13.41
CA GLY A 93 2.04 -19.73 -13.66
C GLY A 93 0.94 -20.63 -13.07
N VAL A 94 -0.01 -20.06 -12.32
CA VAL A 94 -1.15 -20.79 -11.73
C VAL A 94 -2.45 -20.47 -12.48
N MET A 95 -2.72 -19.20 -12.76
CA MET A 95 -3.87 -18.80 -13.57
C MET A 95 -3.55 -19.03 -15.06
N PRO A 96 -4.43 -19.70 -15.82
CA PRO A 96 -4.22 -19.90 -17.25
C PRO A 96 -4.25 -18.60 -18.07
N GLU A 97 -3.51 -18.57 -19.17
CA GLU A 97 -3.68 -17.53 -20.20
C GLU A 97 -4.94 -17.82 -21.04
N PRO A 98 -5.64 -16.79 -21.56
CA PRO A 98 -5.31 -15.35 -21.50
C PRO A 98 -5.80 -14.63 -20.21
N PHE A 99 -6.42 -15.37 -19.26
CA PHE A 99 -7.08 -14.79 -18.10
C PHE A 99 -6.11 -14.09 -17.14
N TYR A 100 -4.87 -14.59 -17.02
CA TYR A 100 -3.83 -13.97 -16.20
C TYR A 100 -3.44 -12.59 -16.71
N THR A 101 -3.12 -12.48 -18.00
CA THR A 101 -2.78 -11.21 -18.62
C THR A 101 -3.93 -10.20 -18.51
N HIS A 102 -5.16 -10.65 -18.79
CA HIS A 102 -6.39 -9.85 -18.60
C HIS A 102 -6.53 -9.32 -17.17
N PHE A 103 -6.34 -10.18 -16.18
CA PHE A 103 -6.40 -9.82 -14.78
C PHE A 103 -5.30 -8.81 -14.38
N CYS A 104 -4.08 -8.96 -14.91
CA CYS A 104 -3.00 -8.01 -14.64
C CYS A 104 -3.32 -6.59 -15.13
N LYS A 105 -3.98 -6.44 -16.30
CA LYS A 105 -4.49 -5.14 -16.76
C LYS A 105 -5.48 -4.53 -15.78
N ALA A 106 -6.45 -5.33 -15.34
CA ALA A 106 -7.45 -4.88 -14.37
C ALA A 106 -6.80 -4.44 -13.05
N ALA A 107 -5.85 -5.22 -12.53
CA ALA A 107 -5.11 -4.89 -11.32
C ALA A 107 -4.26 -3.62 -11.47
N ALA A 108 -3.61 -3.42 -12.63
CA ALA A 108 -2.83 -2.22 -12.92
C ALA A 108 -3.71 -0.96 -12.83
N THR A 109 -4.85 -0.97 -13.53
CA THR A 109 -5.79 0.15 -13.50
C THR A 109 -6.32 0.40 -12.09
N ILE A 110 -6.73 -0.65 -11.37
CA ILE A 110 -7.27 -0.48 -10.01
C ILE A 110 -6.24 0.14 -9.07
N ARG A 111 -4.96 -0.26 -9.17
CA ARG A 111 -3.88 0.35 -8.38
C ARG A 111 -3.74 1.84 -8.67
N ILE A 112 -3.86 2.27 -9.93
CA ILE A 112 -3.81 3.68 -10.32
C ILE A 112 -5.02 4.46 -9.77
N LEU A 113 -6.24 3.94 -9.99
CA LEU A 113 -7.49 4.63 -9.61
C LEU A 113 -7.70 4.75 -8.09
N HIS A 114 -6.95 3.98 -7.28
CA HIS A 114 -6.99 4.05 -5.82
C HIS A 114 -5.95 4.99 -5.21
N GLN A 115 -5.07 5.59 -6.03
CA GLN A 115 -4.17 6.64 -5.57
C GLN A 115 -4.95 7.91 -5.24
N ARG A 116 -4.42 8.71 -4.30
CA ARG A 116 -5.02 10.00 -3.94
C ARG A 116 -4.76 11.08 -4.98
N SER A 117 -3.58 11.05 -5.58
CA SER A 117 -3.16 11.93 -6.67
C SER A 117 -2.39 11.09 -7.67
N VAL A 118 -2.52 11.44 -8.94
CA VAL A 118 -2.03 10.64 -10.06
C VAL A 118 -1.67 11.58 -11.21
N LYS A 119 -0.68 11.22 -12.03
CA LYS A 119 -0.32 12.00 -13.22
C LYS A 119 -1.34 11.77 -14.33
N SER A 120 -1.54 12.76 -15.19
CA SER A 120 -2.45 12.63 -16.35
C SER A 120 -2.11 11.39 -17.21
N ALA A 121 -0.82 11.16 -17.48
CA ALA A 121 -0.38 10.01 -18.27
C ALA A 121 -0.72 8.65 -17.63
N ASP A 122 -0.73 8.57 -16.29
CA ASP A 122 -1.13 7.35 -15.58
C ASP A 122 -2.65 7.15 -15.66
N LEU A 123 -3.45 8.23 -15.66
CA LEU A 123 -4.90 8.15 -15.90
C LEU A 123 -5.21 7.73 -17.34
N ASP A 124 -4.49 8.26 -18.33
CA ASP A 124 -4.65 7.85 -19.73
C ASP A 124 -4.34 6.35 -19.89
N ARG A 125 -3.25 5.89 -19.25
CA ARG A 125 -2.91 4.47 -19.20
C ARG A 125 -4.02 3.65 -18.54
N ALA A 126 -4.55 4.08 -17.40
CA ALA A 126 -5.65 3.40 -16.73
C ALA A 126 -6.91 3.32 -17.61
N HIS A 127 -7.23 4.38 -18.35
CA HIS A 127 -8.34 4.40 -19.28
C HIS A 127 -8.19 3.35 -20.38
N ILE A 128 -7.02 3.33 -21.04
CA ILE A 128 -6.71 2.36 -22.10
C ILE A 128 -6.82 0.92 -21.55
N LEU A 129 -6.11 0.62 -20.46
CA LEU A 129 -6.08 -0.74 -19.90
C LEU A 129 -7.46 -1.23 -19.44
N MET A 130 -8.30 -0.35 -18.89
CA MET A 130 -9.63 -0.77 -18.45
C MET A 130 -10.62 -0.95 -19.59
N ASN A 131 -10.50 -0.19 -20.68
CA ASN A 131 -11.28 -0.45 -21.90
C ASN A 131 -10.88 -1.80 -22.52
N GLU A 132 -9.58 -2.09 -22.59
CA GLU A 132 -9.09 -3.40 -23.02
C GLU A 132 -9.63 -4.53 -22.15
N VAL A 133 -9.63 -4.37 -20.82
CA VAL A 133 -10.23 -5.35 -19.90
C VAL A 133 -11.71 -5.61 -20.21
N TYR A 134 -12.47 -4.57 -20.54
CA TYR A 134 -13.88 -4.72 -20.89
C TYR A 134 -14.06 -5.44 -22.23
N GLU A 135 -13.33 -5.03 -23.27
CA GLU A 135 -13.41 -5.64 -24.61
C GLU A 135 -12.94 -7.10 -24.61
N GLU A 136 -11.81 -7.37 -23.95
CA GLU A 136 -11.27 -8.72 -23.78
C GLU A 136 -12.21 -9.61 -22.97
N PHE A 137 -12.96 -9.06 -22.01
CA PHE A 137 -13.92 -9.85 -21.24
C PHE A 137 -14.98 -10.49 -22.15
N GLU A 138 -15.49 -9.73 -23.13
CA GLU A 138 -16.43 -10.23 -24.13
C GLU A 138 -15.82 -11.34 -24.99
N VAL A 139 -14.52 -11.21 -25.32
CA VAL A 139 -13.81 -12.19 -26.15
C VAL A 139 -13.50 -13.47 -25.39
N ILE A 140 -12.96 -13.39 -24.17
CA ILE A 140 -12.36 -14.55 -23.47
C ILE A 140 -13.32 -15.24 -22.50
N TYR A 141 -14.31 -14.54 -21.95
CA TYR A 141 -15.32 -15.15 -21.07
C TYR A 141 -16.65 -15.39 -21.80
N CYS A 142 -17.05 -14.48 -22.69
CA CYS A 142 -18.32 -14.61 -23.41
C CYS A 142 -18.17 -15.22 -24.80
N GLU A 143 -16.96 -15.27 -25.36
CA GLU A 143 -16.69 -15.77 -26.72
C GLU A 143 -17.61 -15.16 -27.80
N LYS A 144 -18.12 -13.94 -27.56
CA LYS A 144 -19.14 -13.27 -28.40
C LYS A 144 -20.41 -14.11 -28.63
N LYS A 145 -20.73 -15.03 -27.71
CA LYS A 145 -21.93 -15.87 -27.74
C LYS A 145 -23.01 -15.30 -26.82
N THR A 146 -24.26 -15.53 -27.18
CA THR A 146 -25.42 -15.11 -26.38
C THR A 146 -25.59 -15.93 -25.10
N ALA A 147 -25.20 -17.21 -25.10
CA ALA A 147 -25.33 -18.10 -23.95
C ALA A 147 -24.58 -17.58 -22.69
N PRO A 148 -23.27 -17.26 -22.75
CA PRO A 148 -22.53 -16.73 -21.60
C PRO A 148 -22.78 -15.24 -21.31
N MET A 149 -23.72 -14.57 -21.98
CA MET A 149 -24.04 -13.16 -21.73
C MET A 149 -24.45 -12.87 -20.28
N HIS A 150 -24.96 -13.88 -19.56
CA HIS A 150 -25.28 -13.80 -18.13
C HIS A 150 -24.05 -13.58 -17.21
N LEU A 151 -22.83 -13.81 -17.71
CA LEU A 151 -21.56 -13.51 -17.04
C LEU A 151 -21.28 -12.00 -17.00
N VAL A 152 -21.85 -11.23 -17.93
CA VAL A 152 -21.68 -9.77 -18.03
C VAL A 152 -22.50 -9.08 -16.93
N ARG A 153 -21.94 -9.03 -15.73
CA ARG A 153 -22.55 -8.33 -14.58
C ARG A 153 -22.32 -6.83 -14.67
N HIS A 154 -23.09 -6.06 -13.90
CA HIS A 154 -22.89 -4.60 -13.78
C HIS A 154 -21.45 -4.21 -13.41
N ALA A 155 -20.71 -5.09 -12.72
CA ALA A 155 -19.38 -4.79 -12.24
C ALA A 155 -18.38 -4.59 -13.39
N ILE A 156 -18.45 -5.41 -14.44
CA ILE A 156 -17.59 -5.24 -15.62
C ILE A 156 -18.04 -4.04 -16.47
N HIS A 157 -19.35 -3.79 -16.57
CA HIS A 157 -19.85 -2.61 -17.28
C HIS A 157 -19.42 -1.29 -16.62
N ILE A 158 -19.50 -1.19 -15.29
CA ILE A 158 -19.03 0.00 -14.56
C ILE A 158 -17.54 0.25 -14.79
N ALA A 159 -16.75 -0.82 -14.97
CA ALA A 159 -15.31 -0.75 -15.18
C ALA A 159 -14.93 0.21 -16.32
N TRP A 160 -15.68 0.16 -17.43
CA TRP A 160 -15.53 1.04 -18.59
C TRP A 160 -15.58 2.54 -18.23
N HIS A 161 -16.40 2.91 -17.25
CA HIS A 161 -16.61 4.31 -16.90
C HIS A 161 -15.59 4.84 -15.89
N MET A 162 -14.95 3.98 -15.10
CA MET A 162 -14.22 4.39 -13.88
C MET A 162 -13.08 5.38 -14.13
N ALA A 163 -12.27 5.16 -15.18
CA ALA A 163 -11.16 6.06 -15.49
C ALA A 163 -11.67 7.42 -15.99
N ARG A 164 -12.72 7.43 -16.82
CA ARG A 164 -13.36 8.65 -17.31
C ARG A 164 -14.03 9.42 -16.17
N ASP A 165 -14.76 8.72 -15.32
CA ASP A 165 -15.47 9.32 -14.18
C ASP A 165 -14.49 9.94 -13.18
N THR A 166 -13.29 9.39 -13.06
CA THR A 166 -12.21 9.97 -12.25
C THR A 166 -11.82 11.38 -12.71
N THR A 167 -11.87 11.67 -14.01
CA THR A 167 -11.62 13.04 -14.52
C THR A 167 -12.73 14.03 -14.20
N ARG A 168 -13.95 13.52 -13.95
CA ARG A 168 -15.15 14.35 -13.69
C ARG A 168 -15.41 14.58 -12.21
N PHE A 169 -15.23 13.54 -11.41
CA PHE A 169 -15.60 13.51 -9.98
C PHE A 169 -14.39 13.42 -9.05
N GLY A 170 -13.18 13.33 -9.62
CA GLY A 170 -11.93 13.09 -8.90
C GLY A 170 -11.67 11.62 -8.61
N MET A 171 -10.50 11.35 -8.02
CA MET A 171 -10.02 9.99 -7.70
C MET A 171 -11.01 9.20 -6.84
N GLY A 172 -10.96 7.86 -6.98
CA GLY A 172 -11.86 6.96 -6.26
C GLY A 172 -11.81 7.07 -4.73
N CYS A 173 -10.74 7.64 -4.17
CA CYS A 173 -10.64 7.95 -2.75
C CYS A 173 -11.61 9.06 -2.30
N TYR A 174 -11.92 10.04 -3.16
CA TYR A 174 -12.76 11.20 -2.82
C TYR A 174 -14.24 10.85 -2.81
N ILE A 175 -14.65 9.96 -3.72
CA ILE A 175 -16.04 9.46 -3.82
C ILE A 175 -16.28 8.17 -3.01
N SER A 176 -15.29 7.74 -2.23
CA SER A 176 -15.38 6.49 -1.48
C SER A 176 -16.34 6.60 -0.30
N GLN A 177 -17.22 5.61 -0.14
CA GLN A 177 -18.18 5.57 0.96
C GLN A 177 -17.56 5.14 2.32
N TYR A 178 -16.23 5.06 2.47
CA TYR A 178 -15.60 4.55 3.71
C TYR A 178 -15.96 5.43 4.90
N THR A 179 -15.81 6.73 4.70
CA THR A 179 -16.13 7.77 5.66
C THR A 179 -17.63 7.86 5.91
N CYS A 180 -18.46 7.88 4.84
CA CYS A 180 -19.92 7.87 4.98
C CYS A 180 -20.41 6.69 5.82
N LYS A 181 -19.92 5.47 5.54
CA LYS A 181 -20.25 4.27 6.34
C LYS A 181 -19.75 4.37 7.77
N ARG A 182 -18.58 4.97 7.99
CA ARG A 182 -18.05 5.21 9.34
C ARG A 182 -18.97 6.16 10.10
N SER A 183 -19.41 7.25 9.48
CA SER A 183 -20.34 8.22 10.04
C SER A 183 -21.69 7.58 10.36
N ILE A 184 -22.26 6.79 9.45
CA ILE A 184 -23.51 6.03 9.70
C ILE A 184 -23.36 5.15 10.95
N ARG A 185 -22.24 4.44 11.08
CA ARG A 185 -21.99 3.59 12.26
C ARG A 185 -21.84 4.40 13.55
N ILE A 186 -21.18 5.57 13.50
CA ILE A 186 -21.04 6.46 14.66
C ILE A 186 -22.42 6.95 15.09
N LEU A 187 -23.18 7.53 14.16
CA LEU A 187 -24.53 8.04 14.43
C LEU A 187 -25.47 6.95 14.93
N GLY A 188 -25.45 5.77 14.30
CA GLY A 188 -26.26 4.63 14.73
C GLY A 188 -25.93 4.13 16.15
N ALA A 189 -24.69 4.28 16.60
CA ALA A 189 -24.29 3.93 17.97
C ALA A 189 -24.71 4.97 19.03
N LEU A 190 -25.03 6.20 18.59
CA LEU A 190 -25.51 7.28 19.45
C LEU A 190 -27.03 7.24 19.66
N VAL A 191 -27.79 6.61 18.77
CA VAL A 191 -29.23 6.43 18.94
C VAL A 191 -29.50 5.48 20.10
N ARG A 192 -30.01 6.02 21.20
CA ARG A 192 -30.28 5.29 22.46
C ARG A 192 -31.76 5.25 22.82
N GLN A 193 -32.60 6.05 22.17
CA GLN A 193 -34.04 6.11 22.46
C GLN A 193 -34.87 5.39 21.38
N PRO A 194 -35.45 4.20 21.67
CA PRO A 194 -36.22 3.44 20.69
C PRO A 194 -37.61 4.05 20.40
N SER A 195 -38.16 4.86 21.31
CA SER A 195 -39.51 5.43 21.16
C SER A 195 -39.56 6.67 20.26
N ASN A 196 -38.46 7.41 20.11
CA ASN A 196 -38.36 8.55 19.20
C ASN A 196 -36.96 8.62 18.56
N PRO A 197 -36.61 7.64 17.73
CA PRO A 197 -35.25 7.46 17.23
C PRO A 197 -34.81 8.61 16.31
N TYR A 198 -35.72 9.20 15.54
CA TYR A 198 -35.39 10.28 14.62
C TYR A 198 -35.09 11.60 15.34
N ALA A 199 -35.88 11.97 16.37
CA ALA A 199 -35.59 13.17 17.14
C ALA A 199 -34.29 13.02 17.96
N ASN A 200 -34.05 11.85 18.54
CA ASN A 200 -32.79 11.56 19.23
C ASN A 200 -31.61 11.63 18.26
N LEU A 201 -31.70 11.00 17.08
CA LEU A 201 -30.66 11.06 16.05
C LEU A 201 -30.36 12.50 15.61
N SER A 202 -31.38 13.34 15.39
CA SER A 202 -31.19 14.75 15.04
C SER A 202 -30.43 15.51 16.14
N ASN A 203 -30.80 15.31 17.41
CA ASN A 203 -30.11 15.95 18.53
C ASN A 203 -28.65 15.50 18.64
N GLU A 204 -28.38 14.20 18.54
CA GLU A 204 -27.01 13.65 18.57
C GLU A 204 -26.16 14.16 17.40
N ALA A 205 -26.75 14.25 16.20
CA ALA A 205 -26.05 14.80 15.04
C ALA A 205 -25.69 16.28 15.23
N VAL A 206 -26.59 17.09 15.81
CA VAL A 206 -26.32 18.50 16.13
C VAL A 206 -25.20 18.63 17.17
N ILE A 207 -25.25 17.85 18.26
CA ILE A 207 -24.21 17.86 19.29
C ILE A 207 -22.86 17.45 18.70
N LEU A 208 -22.82 16.39 17.89
CA LEU A 208 -21.60 15.92 17.25
C LEU A 208 -21.03 16.96 16.28
N ALA A 209 -21.89 17.64 15.51
CA ALA A 209 -21.47 18.74 14.64
C ALA A 209 -20.92 19.95 15.44
N GLN A 210 -21.56 20.31 16.55
CA GLN A 210 -21.10 21.38 17.44
C GLN A 210 -19.75 21.04 18.10
N LEU A 211 -19.57 19.80 18.57
CA LEU A 211 -18.31 19.33 19.12
C LEU A 211 -17.20 19.34 18.06
N HIS A 212 -17.46 18.84 16.86
CA HIS A 212 -16.48 18.90 15.77
C HIS A 212 -16.14 20.34 15.37
N ALA A 213 -17.10 21.26 15.35
CA ALA A 213 -16.86 22.67 15.10
C ALA A 213 -16.02 23.32 16.22
N LEU A 214 -16.27 22.95 17.48
CA LEU A 214 -15.46 23.37 18.62
C LEU A 214 -14.02 22.84 18.48
N TYR A 215 -13.84 21.55 18.19
CA TYR A 215 -12.54 20.92 18.00
C TYR A 215 -11.77 21.49 16.80
N ALA A 216 -12.46 21.86 15.72
CA ALA A 216 -11.82 22.53 14.59
C ALA A 216 -11.30 23.93 14.95
N ARG A 217 -12.00 24.65 15.85
CA ARG A 217 -11.61 26.00 16.30
C ARG A 217 -10.61 25.99 17.46
N ALA A 218 -10.64 24.95 18.30
CA ALA A 218 -9.81 24.75 19.47
C ALA A 218 -9.35 23.28 19.53
N PRO A 219 -8.37 22.87 18.69
CA PRO A 219 -7.91 21.49 18.58
C PRO A 219 -7.40 20.89 19.90
N GLU A 220 -6.93 21.72 20.83
CA GLU A 220 -6.47 21.33 22.16
C GLU A 220 -7.58 20.73 23.05
N LEU A 221 -8.85 20.99 22.71
CA LEU A 221 -10.01 20.45 23.41
C LEU A 221 -10.47 19.09 22.87
N ASP A 222 -9.98 18.66 21.70
CA ASP A 222 -10.35 17.39 21.10
C ASP A 222 -9.73 16.23 21.90
N PRO A 223 -10.52 15.42 22.61
CA PRO A 223 -9.99 14.29 23.38
C PRO A 223 -9.42 13.19 22.48
N SER A 224 -9.74 13.22 21.19
CA SER A 224 -9.27 12.28 20.17
C SER A 224 -8.11 12.82 19.34
N ALA A 225 -7.73 14.10 19.51
CA ALA A 225 -6.55 14.63 18.87
C ALA A 225 -5.35 13.75 19.21
N PRO A 226 -4.52 13.36 18.22
CA PRO A 226 -3.29 12.66 18.49
C PRO A 226 -2.54 13.48 19.54
N SER A 227 -2.19 12.85 20.66
CA SER A 227 -1.33 13.52 21.62
C SER A 227 -0.02 13.83 20.90
N ASP A 228 0.23 15.09 20.59
CA ASP A 228 1.51 15.58 20.05
C ASP A 228 2.69 15.32 21.00
N LYS A 229 2.43 14.69 22.15
CA LYS A 229 3.40 14.14 23.08
C LYS A 229 4.10 12.94 22.43
N LEU A 230 5.04 13.27 21.55
CA LEU A 230 6.13 12.37 21.22
C LEU A 230 6.82 11.91 22.52
N PRO A 231 7.33 10.67 22.56
CA PRO A 231 8.15 10.23 23.69
C PRO A 231 9.28 11.23 23.96
N HIS A 232 9.64 11.45 25.22
CA HIS A 232 10.73 12.36 25.60
C HIS A 232 12.07 12.06 24.88
N THR A 233 12.27 10.81 24.45
CA THR A 233 13.47 10.36 23.73
C THR A 233 13.39 10.53 22.21
N ALA A 234 12.29 11.08 21.69
CA ALA A 234 12.12 11.32 20.27
C ALA A 234 12.90 12.56 19.82
N ILE A 235 13.55 12.48 18.66
CA ILE A 235 14.24 13.62 18.05
C ILE A 235 13.41 14.05 16.84
N LYS A 236 12.77 15.23 16.94
CA LYS A 236 12.07 15.85 15.81
C LYS A 236 13.09 16.25 14.75
N LEU A 237 12.78 15.94 13.51
CA LEU A 237 13.56 16.31 12.33
C LEU A 237 12.73 17.23 11.43
N GLU A 238 13.36 17.77 10.39
CA GLU A 238 12.67 18.59 9.40
C GLU A 238 11.63 17.78 8.61
N ASN A 239 10.73 18.50 7.92
CA ASN A 239 9.69 17.95 7.05
C ASN A 239 8.77 16.93 7.73
N GLY A 240 8.50 17.06 9.04
CA GLY A 240 7.58 16.18 9.77
C GLY A 240 8.12 14.79 10.10
N HIS A 241 9.42 14.55 9.94
CA HIS A 241 10.04 13.29 10.34
C HIS A 241 10.39 13.29 11.83
N THR A 242 10.48 12.12 12.45
CA THR A 242 10.94 12.00 13.84
C THR A 242 11.69 10.70 14.07
N LEU A 243 12.91 10.77 14.62
CA LEU A 243 13.63 9.59 15.10
C LEU A 243 13.04 9.14 16.43
N LEU A 244 12.81 7.83 16.54
CA LEU A 244 12.23 7.22 17.73
C LEU A 244 13.16 6.15 18.30
N HIS A 245 13.15 6.00 19.64
CA HIS A 245 13.78 4.89 20.37
C HIS A 245 13.32 3.54 19.77
N ALA A 246 13.93 2.36 19.88
CA ALA A 246 15.16 2.01 20.56
C ALA A 246 16.38 2.70 19.98
N THR A 247 17.20 3.26 20.87
CA THR A 247 18.49 3.86 20.54
C THR A 247 19.59 3.06 21.23
N GLU A 248 20.71 2.90 20.56
CA GLU A 248 21.89 2.25 21.14
C GLU A 248 22.56 3.24 22.10
N ARG A 249 22.83 2.80 23.34
CA ARG A 249 23.43 3.68 24.37
C ARG A 249 24.93 3.88 24.17
N THR A 250 25.59 2.95 23.49
CA THR A 250 27.04 2.95 23.30
C THR A 250 27.34 2.80 21.82
N PRO A 251 28.17 3.69 21.23
CA PRO A 251 28.56 3.58 19.84
C PRO A 251 29.19 2.22 19.53
N ARG A 252 28.74 1.58 18.46
CA ARG A 252 29.24 0.29 18.00
C ARG A 252 30.11 0.46 16.76
N THR A 253 31.19 -0.31 16.67
CA THR A 253 32.01 -0.42 15.47
C THR A 253 31.21 -1.05 14.32
N VAL A 254 31.16 -0.36 13.19
CA VAL A 254 30.48 -0.86 11.99
C VAL A 254 31.29 -1.97 11.31
N THR A 255 30.62 -2.80 10.53
CA THR A 255 31.24 -3.82 9.68
C THR A 255 32.03 -3.18 8.53
N GLY A 256 32.88 -3.97 7.86
CA GLY A 256 33.66 -3.48 6.70
C GLY A 256 32.79 -2.95 5.55
N ALA A 257 31.67 -3.63 5.25
CA ALA A 257 30.74 -3.20 4.21
C ALA A 257 30.03 -1.89 4.60
N GLU A 258 29.53 -1.78 5.83
CA GLU A 258 28.91 -0.55 6.37
C GLU A 258 29.91 0.61 6.40
N ARG A 259 31.18 0.36 6.78
CA ARG A 259 32.25 1.36 6.77
C ARG A 259 32.47 1.90 5.36
N SER A 260 32.52 1.01 4.37
CA SER A 260 32.70 1.37 2.97
C SER A 260 31.53 2.22 2.46
N ALA A 261 30.29 1.88 2.82
CA ALA A 261 29.11 2.65 2.47
C ALA A 261 29.13 4.07 3.07
N ILE A 262 29.51 4.20 4.35
CA ILE A 262 29.65 5.51 5.03
C ILE A 262 30.76 6.35 4.39
N VAL A 263 31.90 5.74 4.10
CA VAL A 263 33.03 6.39 3.41
C VAL A 263 32.62 6.91 2.04
N ARG A 264 31.91 6.09 1.24
CA ARG A 264 31.38 6.51 -0.07
C ARG A 264 30.43 7.70 0.05
N TYR A 265 29.53 7.66 1.03
CA TYR A 265 28.60 8.77 1.29
C TYR A 265 29.34 10.05 1.71
N MET A 266 30.31 9.96 2.61
CA MET A 266 31.15 11.09 3.01
C MET A 266 31.95 11.68 1.84
N ALA A 267 32.49 10.81 0.97
CA ALA A 267 33.23 11.22 -0.22
C ALA A 267 32.33 11.97 -1.21
N LYS A 268 31.08 11.51 -1.42
CA LYS A 268 30.06 12.23 -2.21
C LYS A 268 29.69 13.59 -1.59
N ALA A 269 29.71 13.70 -0.27
CA ALA A 269 29.56 14.97 0.44
C ALA A 269 30.85 15.82 0.43
N GLY A 270 31.89 15.40 -0.30
CA GLY A 270 33.18 16.09 -0.47
C GLY A 270 34.04 16.10 0.80
N ILE A 271 33.97 15.06 1.62
CA ILE A 271 34.90 14.81 2.73
C ILE A 271 35.82 13.65 2.33
N HIS A 272 37.09 13.96 2.09
CA HIS A 272 38.10 12.97 1.68
C HIS A 272 39.03 12.53 2.82
N LYS A 273 39.05 13.25 3.96
CA LYS A 273 39.89 12.93 5.12
C LYS A 273 39.12 12.05 6.12
N HIS A 274 39.00 10.75 5.81
CA HIS A 274 38.32 9.75 6.64
C HIS A 274 39.06 9.40 7.95
N ALA A 275 40.30 9.90 8.12
CA ALA A 275 41.18 9.55 9.24
C ALA A 275 40.66 9.97 10.63
N LEU A 276 39.67 10.87 10.70
CA LEU A 276 39.14 11.40 11.96
C LEU A 276 37.91 10.65 12.48
N TRP A 277 37.29 9.76 11.69
CA TRP A 277 36.15 8.97 12.16
C TRP A 277 36.62 7.60 12.69
N ASP A 278 36.26 7.30 13.93
CA ASP A 278 36.65 6.10 14.66
C ASP A 278 35.91 4.82 14.21
N GLY A 279 35.06 4.91 13.19
CA GLY A 279 34.32 3.77 12.65
C GLY A 279 33.14 3.35 13.52
N ARG A 280 32.69 4.18 14.47
CA ARG A 280 31.57 3.85 15.36
C ARG A 280 30.34 4.69 15.06
N VAL A 281 29.17 4.08 15.26
CA VAL A 281 27.86 4.75 15.15
C VAL A 281 26.94 4.35 16.30
N GLU A 282 26.07 5.26 16.69
CA GLU A 282 24.91 4.97 17.52
C GLU A 282 23.72 4.66 16.60
N ARG A 283 22.98 3.61 16.91
CA ARG A 283 21.87 3.14 16.07
C ARG A 283 20.53 3.54 16.66
N TRP A 284 19.62 3.98 15.80
CA TRP A 284 18.21 4.20 16.07
C TRP A 284 17.38 3.15 15.34
N ALA A 285 16.29 2.73 15.97
CA ALA A 285 15.50 1.62 15.49
C ALA A 285 14.34 2.01 14.58
N ARG A 286 13.90 3.27 14.65
CA ARG A 286 12.61 3.71 14.11
C ARG A 286 12.67 5.14 13.59
N LEU A 287 12.03 5.37 12.46
CA LEU A 287 11.77 6.68 11.87
C LEU A 287 10.26 6.81 11.65
N LEU A 288 9.64 7.83 12.25
CA LEU A 288 8.29 8.26 11.92
C LEU A 288 8.36 9.12 10.65
N LEU A 289 7.60 8.71 9.64
CA LEU A 289 7.47 9.40 8.36
C LEU A 289 6.31 10.42 8.41
N PRO A 290 6.29 11.42 7.52
CA PRO A 290 5.26 12.47 7.51
C PRO A 290 3.86 11.93 7.20
N ASN A 291 3.80 10.80 6.49
CA ASN A 291 2.56 10.07 6.21
C ASN A 291 2.04 9.24 7.41
N GLY A 292 2.66 9.36 8.59
CA GLY A 292 2.30 8.66 9.83
C GLY A 292 2.80 7.22 9.92
N GLN A 293 3.47 6.70 8.90
CA GLN A 293 4.07 5.37 8.95
C GLN A 293 5.32 5.37 9.82
N ILE A 294 5.57 4.26 10.50
CA ILE A 294 6.81 4.05 11.26
C ILE A 294 7.68 3.06 10.51
N ALA A 295 8.73 3.57 9.87
CA ALA A 295 9.76 2.76 9.25
C ALA A 295 10.69 2.21 10.35
N ARG A 296 10.70 0.90 10.51
CA ARG A 296 11.55 0.18 11.48
C ARG A 296 12.85 -0.22 10.81
N CYS A 297 13.66 -1.02 11.49
CA CYS A 297 14.94 -1.50 10.95
C CYS A 297 15.21 -2.96 11.31
N ALA A 298 16.11 -3.60 10.56
CA ALA A 298 16.53 -4.97 10.74
C ALA A 298 17.12 -5.19 12.13
N TRP A 299 17.96 -4.29 12.64
CA TRP A 299 18.62 -4.44 13.94
C TRP A 299 17.68 -4.82 15.10
N ARG A 300 16.44 -4.32 15.11
CA ARG A 300 15.45 -4.67 16.14
C ARG A 300 14.42 -5.70 15.71
N GLU A 301 14.08 -5.76 14.42
CA GLU A 301 13.10 -6.72 13.94
C GLU A 301 13.68 -8.14 13.83
N THR A 302 14.93 -8.32 13.43
CA THR A 302 15.54 -9.66 13.29
C THR A 302 15.73 -10.40 14.61
N LEU A 303 15.61 -9.70 15.75
CA LEU A 303 15.64 -10.30 17.08
C LEU A 303 14.34 -11.04 17.45
N LYS A 304 13.29 -10.91 16.63
CA LYS A 304 11.99 -11.54 16.85
C LYS A 304 11.76 -12.63 15.82
N GLU A 305 11.02 -13.65 16.23
CA GLU A 305 10.57 -14.71 15.33
C GLU A 305 9.62 -14.15 14.27
N LEU A 306 9.74 -14.65 13.04
CA LEU A 306 9.02 -14.14 11.87
C LEU A 306 7.49 -14.12 12.07
N HIS A 307 6.92 -15.16 12.67
CA HIS A 307 5.47 -15.26 12.91
C HIS A 307 4.95 -14.24 13.94
N LYS A 308 5.83 -13.61 14.74
CA LYS A 308 5.50 -12.54 15.69
C LYS A 308 5.71 -11.14 15.10
N LEU A 309 6.11 -11.06 13.82
CA LEU A 309 6.47 -9.82 13.15
C LEU A 309 5.43 -9.42 12.10
N ARG A 310 5.33 -8.11 11.93
CA ARG A 310 4.86 -7.47 10.71
C ARG A 310 5.97 -6.54 10.25
N ILE A 311 6.79 -7.04 9.33
CA ILE A 311 8.02 -6.40 8.88
C ILE A 311 7.69 -5.00 8.38
N SER A 312 8.32 -3.99 8.97
CA SER A 312 8.11 -2.60 8.55
C SER A 312 9.43 -1.85 8.32
N ARG A 313 10.48 -2.62 7.99
CA ARG A 313 11.83 -2.15 7.68
C ARG A 313 12.15 -2.03 6.19
N ASN A 314 11.25 -2.47 5.31
CA ASN A 314 11.39 -2.28 3.86
C ASN A 314 10.80 -0.93 3.45
N VAL A 315 11.54 -0.15 2.70
CA VAL A 315 11.21 1.24 2.38
C VAL A 315 11.33 1.54 0.89
N LYS A 316 10.49 2.45 0.42
CA LYS A 316 10.59 3.14 -0.86
C LYS A 316 11.44 4.40 -0.68
N ILE A 317 12.46 4.53 -1.51
CA ILE A 317 13.43 5.62 -1.47
C ILE A 317 13.31 6.40 -2.78
N ILE A 318 13.08 7.71 -2.66
CA ILE A 318 12.96 8.62 -3.79
C ILE A 318 14.17 9.56 -3.78
N HIS A 319 14.94 9.51 -4.87
CA HIS A 319 16.06 10.42 -5.10
C HIS A 319 15.92 11.08 -6.48
N GLY A 320 15.49 12.35 -6.50
CA GLY A 320 15.11 13.02 -7.73
C GLY A 320 13.94 12.31 -8.41
N SER A 321 14.13 11.87 -9.66
CA SER A 321 13.15 11.08 -10.41
C SER A 321 13.27 9.56 -10.20
N THR A 322 14.30 9.10 -9.47
CA THR A 322 14.58 7.68 -9.33
C THR A 322 13.89 7.11 -8.10
N VAL A 323 13.17 6.01 -8.30
CA VAL A 323 12.53 5.24 -7.24
C VAL A 323 13.29 3.93 -7.05
N THR A 324 13.72 3.67 -5.82
CA THR A 324 14.39 2.43 -5.43
C THR A 324 13.78 1.89 -4.15
N PHE A 325 14.10 0.63 -3.83
CA PHE A 325 13.61 -0.02 -2.62
C PHE A 325 14.79 -0.60 -1.85
N GLY A 326 14.66 -0.63 -0.53
CA GLY A 326 15.70 -1.19 0.33
C GLY A 326 15.17 -1.62 1.69
N GLU A 327 15.92 -2.49 2.34
CA GLU A 327 15.73 -2.91 3.72
C GLU A 327 16.59 -2.04 4.64
N VAL A 328 15.97 -1.28 5.54
CA VAL A 328 16.68 -0.46 6.51
C VAL A 328 17.35 -1.35 7.56
N LEU A 329 18.67 -1.30 7.67
CA LEU A 329 19.43 -2.02 8.68
C LEU A 329 19.37 -1.31 10.03
N TYR A 330 19.56 0.01 10.03
CA TYR A 330 19.40 0.91 11.16
C TYR A 330 19.47 2.38 10.72
N TYR A 331 18.99 3.28 11.57
CA TYR A 331 19.21 4.72 11.42
C TYR A 331 20.38 5.17 12.30
N PHE A 332 21.07 6.24 11.93
CA PHE A 332 22.18 6.77 12.73
C PHE A 332 22.35 8.28 12.46
N ARG A 333 23.12 8.94 13.33
CA ARG A 333 23.47 10.35 13.16
C ARG A 333 24.98 10.48 13.01
N LEU A 334 25.41 11.35 12.11
CA LEU A 334 26.81 11.52 11.76
C LEU A 334 27.10 12.99 11.46
N LYS A 335 28.19 13.52 12.02
CA LYS A 335 28.65 14.88 11.71
C LYS A 335 29.44 14.87 10.41
N VAL A 336 28.95 15.60 9.42
CA VAL A 336 29.53 15.73 8.08
C VAL A 336 29.76 17.23 7.85
N ARG A 337 31.03 17.66 7.81
CA ARG A 337 31.44 19.07 7.74
C ARG A 337 30.89 19.93 8.89
N GLY A 338 30.85 19.37 10.11
CA GLY A 338 30.31 20.03 11.30
C GLY A 338 28.78 20.03 11.39
N ILE A 339 28.08 19.67 10.31
CA ILE A 339 26.62 19.56 10.28
C ILE A 339 26.22 18.15 10.68
N GLU A 340 25.35 18.04 11.67
CA GLU A 340 24.79 16.75 12.09
C GLU A 340 23.73 16.28 11.10
N ARG A 341 23.98 15.16 10.43
CA ARG A 341 23.05 14.55 9.48
C ARG A 341 22.43 13.30 10.07
N THR A 342 21.15 13.10 9.77
CA THR A 342 20.44 11.87 10.11
C THR A 342 20.38 10.98 8.88
N LEU A 343 20.82 9.74 9.01
CA LEU A 343 21.05 8.84 7.90
C LEU A 343 20.42 7.48 8.17
N ALA A 344 20.13 6.75 7.11
CA ALA A 344 19.72 5.35 7.16
C ALA A 344 20.78 4.49 6.47
N MET A 345 21.17 3.41 7.14
CA MET A 345 21.93 2.33 6.54
C MET A 345 20.94 1.36 5.89
N VAL A 346 21.07 1.13 4.59
CA VAL A 346 20.08 0.40 3.79
C VAL A 346 20.76 -0.69 2.97
N HIS A 347 20.16 -1.88 2.98
CA HIS A 347 20.49 -2.97 2.08
C HIS A 347 19.54 -2.95 0.88
N MET A 348 20.06 -2.70 -0.31
CA MET A 348 19.26 -2.40 -1.49
C MET A 348 18.64 -3.64 -2.13
N TYR A 349 17.42 -3.46 -2.64
CA TYR A 349 16.86 -4.36 -3.64
C TYR A 349 17.31 -3.91 -5.04
N GLY A 350 17.53 -4.89 -5.92
CA GLY A 350 17.97 -4.68 -7.28
C GLY A 350 16.87 -4.12 -8.18
N LYS A 351 17.19 -4.00 -9.47
CA LYS A 351 16.21 -3.61 -10.49
C LYS A 351 15.16 -4.71 -10.67
N PRO A 352 13.91 -4.35 -11.01
CA PRO A 352 12.90 -5.35 -11.32
C PRO A 352 13.25 -6.07 -12.62
N ASP A 353 12.75 -7.29 -12.75
CA ASP A 353 12.69 -7.99 -14.03
C ASP A 353 11.87 -7.15 -15.03
N PRO A 354 12.49 -6.64 -16.11
CA PRO A 354 11.82 -5.73 -17.05
C PRO A 354 10.75 -6.43 -17.89
N ASP A 355 10.95 -7.71 -18.21
CA ASP A 355 10.03 -8.48 -19.05
C ASP A 355 8.78 -8.81 -18.24
N LEU A 356 8.96 -9.28 -17.01
CA LEU A 356 7.84 -9.54 -16.10
C LEU A 356 7.04 -8.27 -15.80
N LEU A 357 7.72 -7.15 -15.57
CA LEU A 357 7.05 -5.88 -15.31
C LEU A 357 6.24 -5.42 -16.53
N LYS A 358 6.75 -5.66 -17.75
CA LYS A 358 6.05 -5.34 -18.99
C LYS A 358 4.86 -6.27 -19.23
N GLU A 359 5.05 -7.58 -19.12
CA GLU A 359 4.00 -8.61 -19.31
C GLU A 359 2.83 -8.43 -18.33
N THR A 360 3.12 -8.01 -17.10
CA THR A 360 2.11 -7.83 -16.05
C THR A 360 1.63 -6.39 -15.93
N TYR A 361 1.90 -5.53 -16.91
CA TYR A 361 1.48 -4.12 -16.94
C TYR A 361 1.91 -3.31 -15.70
N GLY A 362 3.02 -3.68 -15.07
CA GLY A 362 3.55 -3.06 -13.87
C GLY A 362 3.01 -3.63 -12.56
N THR A 363 2.21 -4.69 -12.59
CA THR A 363 1.60 -5.24 -11.37
C THR A 363 2.47 -6.23 -10.63
N TYR A 364 3.41 -6.88 -11.32
CA TYR A 364 4.37 -7.79 -10.72
C TYR A 364 5.78 -7.22 -10.83
N TYR A 365 6.22 -6.53 -9.77
CA TYR A 365 7.59 -6.06 -9.60
C TYR A 365 8.38 -7.12 -8.84
N SER A 366 9.25 -7.86 -9.53
CA SER A 366 10.11 -8.92 -8.96
C SER A 366 11.58 -8.56 -9.10
N CYS A 367 12.33 -8.57 -8.00
CA CYS A 367 13.74 -8.22 -7.97
C CYS A 367 14.56 -9.13 -7.05
N ASP A 368 15.87 -9.17 -7.28
CA ASP A 368 16.82 -9.78 -6.34
C ASP A 368 17.17 -8.78 -5.23
N GLN A 369 17.60 -9.30 -4.08
CA GLN A 369 18.28 -8.46 -3.08
C GLN A 369 19.76 -8.36 -3.46
N VAL A 370 20.31 -7.15 -3.54
CA VAL A 370 21.68 -6.95 -4.03
C VAL A 370 22.66 -7.57 -3.02
N PRO A 371 23.65 -8.38 -3.44
CA PRO A 371 24.59 -8.97 -2.51
C PRO A 371 25.31 -7.92 -1.65
N VAL A 372 25.44 -8.19 -0.34
CA VAL A 372 26.00 -7.25 0.66
C VAL A 372 27.44 -6.79 0.33
N HIS A 373 28.21 -7.65 -0.33
CA HIS A 373 29.60 -7.37 -0.72
C HIS A 373 29.73 -6.51 -1.98
N ASN A 374 28.64 -6.30 -2.73
CA ASN A 374 28.65 -5.39 -3.87
C ASN A 374 28.63 -3.94 -3.38
N ASP A 375 29.26 -3.04 -4.13
CA ASP A 375 29.34 -1.63 -3.76
C ASP A 375 27.98 -0.92 -3.63
N ASP A 376 26.99 -1.41 -4.37
CA ASP A 376 25.60 -0.91 -4.32
C ASP A 376 24.70 -1.75 -3.39
N GLY A 377 25.23 -2.79 -2.74
CA GLY A 377 24.48 -3.65 -1.84
C GLY A 377 24.09 -2.94 -0.55
N ILE A 378 25.08 -2.44 0.17
CA ILE A 378 24.86 -1.59 1.36
C ILE A 378 25.15 -0.14 1.00
N VAL A 379 24.17 0.72 1.21
CA VAL A 379 24.24 2.16 0.93
C VAL A 379 23.77 2.98 2.12
N VAL A 380 24.22 4.23 2.17
CA VAL A 380 23.74 5.23 3.13
C VAL A 380 22.87 6.23 2.40
N VAL A 381 21.65 6.44 2.90
CA VAL A 381 20.70 7.42 2.36
C VAL A 381 20.30 8.44 3.42
N GLU A 382 19.92 9.63 2.98
CA GLU A 382 19.35 10.66 3.86
C GLU A 382 17.95 10.21 4.30
N TYR A 383 17.61 10.45 5.57
CA TYR A 383 16.29 10.06 6.11
C TYR A 383 15.13 10.65 5.31
N SER A 384 15.31 11.85 4.76
CA SER A 384 14.29 12.59 4.01
C SER A 384 13.99 11.99 2.64
N THR A 385 14.82 11.09 2.14
CA THR A 385 14.58 10.36 0.88
C THR A 385 13.65 9.16 1.06
N ILE A 386 13.39 8.75 2.29
CA ILE A 386 12.48 7.64 2.61
C ILE A 386 11.04 8.15 2.52
N ASP A 387 10.34 7.72 1.47
CA ASP A 387 8.97 8.16 1.17
C ASP A 387 7.93 7.36 1.96
N SER A 388 8.05 6.04 1.96
CA SER A 388 7.07 5.14 2.54
C SER A 388 7.63 3.77 2.88
N VAL A 389 6.95 3.07 3.79
CA VAL A 389 7.17 1.66 4.12
C VAL A 389 6.39 0.80 3.13
N VAL A 390 7.07 -0.16 2.53
CA VAL A 390 6.51 -1.10 1.55
C VAL A 390 6.60 -2.54 2.04
N ALA A 391 5.83 -3.44 1.42
CA ALA A 391 6.02 -4.87 1.62
C ALA A 391 6.95 -5.42 0.53
N MET A 392 8.00 -6.12 0.94
CA MET A 392 8.81 -6.96 0.07
C MET A 392 8.62 -8.39 0.54
N ILE A 393 8.15 -9.25 -0.36
CA ILE A 393 7.70 -10.61 -0.02
C ILE A 393 8.56 -11.60 -0.81
N PRO A 394 9.16 -12.61 -0.16
CA PRO A 394 9.97 -13.60 -0.87
C PRO A 394 9.07 -14.52 -1.71
N HIS A 395 9.47 -14.78 -2.95
CA HIS A 395 8.78 -15.67 -3.87
C HIS A 395 9.77 -16.21 -4.90
N GLU A 396 9.84 -17.53 -5.05
CA GLU A 396 10.69 -18.22 -6.03
C GLU A 396 12.18 -17.78 -6.02
N GLY A 397 12.73 -17.56 -4.81
CA GLY A 397 14.13 -17.12 -4.64
C GLY A 397 14.37 -15.63 -4.91
N ARG A 398 13.33 -14.89 -5.31
CA ARG A 398 13.34 -13.44 -5.51
C ARG A 398 12.44 -12.75 -4.48
N TRP A 399 12.33 -11.43 -4.58
CA TRP A 399 11.43 -10.61 -3.79
C TRP A 399 10.45 -9.87 -4.68
N PHE A 400 9.19 -9.78 -4.27
CA PHE A 400 8.21 -8.98 -4.98
C PHE A 400 7.64 -7.87 -4.11
N LEU A 401 7.40 -6.72 -4.75
CA LEU A 401 6.89 -5.52 -4.10
C LEU A 401 5.37 -5.55 -4.04
N VAL A 402 4.84 -5.22 -2.86
CA VAL A 402 3.44 -4.83 -2.69
C VAL A 402 3.40 -3.47 -2.00
N GLU A 403 2.82 -2.50 -2.70
CA GLU A 403 2.51 -1.19 -2.14
C GLU A 403 1.07 -1.18 -1.59
N LYS A 404 0.84 -0.35 -0.58
CA LYS A 404 -0.51 -0.18 -0.03
C LYS A 404 -1.38 0.54 -1.07
N ILE A 405 -2.38 -0.17 -1.61
CA ILE A 405 -3.25 0.32 -2.70
C ILE A 405 -3.98 1.62 -2.34
N THR A 406 -4.33 1.81 -1.07
CA THR A 406 -5.08 2.97 -0.58
C THR A 406 -4.33 3.66 0.55
N LEU A 407 -3.48 4.62 0.22
CA LEU A 407 -2.98 5.60 1.18
C LEU A 407 -4.07 6.67 1.35
N ALA A 408 -4.70 6.71 2.53
CA ALA A 408 -5.69 7.71 2.96
C ALA A 408 -7.18 7.57 2.54
N SER A 409 -7.63 6.47 1.91
CA SER A 409 -9.08 6.32 1.57
C SER A 409 -10.03 6.20 2.78
N GLY A 410 -9.49 6.02 3.99
CA GLY A 410 -10.25 6.02 5.24
C GLY A 410 -10.35 7.38 5.92
N PHE A 411 -9.78 8.43 5.33
CA PHE A 411 -9.67 9.76 5.92
C PHE A 411 -10.10 10.82 4.91
N LEU A 412 -11.21 11.50 5.19
CA LEU A 412 -11.58 12.75 4.53
C LEU A 412 -11.01 13.88 5.40
N ALA A 413 -9.80 14.32 5.08
CA ALA A 413 -9.38 15.66 5.46
C ALA A 413 -9.69 16.60 4.30
N GLY A 414 -10.07 17.84 4.64
CA GLY A 414 -10.02 18.93 3.68
C GLY A 414 -8.62 18.99 3.07
N VAL A 415 -8.56 19.21 1.75
CA VAL A 415 -7.37 19.86 1.21
C VAL A 415 -7.35 21.22 1.89
N VAL A 416 -6.24 21.57 2.55
CA VAL A 416 -5.98 22.98 2.84
C VAL A 416 -5.75 23.57 1.46
N GLU A 417 -6.81 24.10 0.85
CA GLU A 417 -6.62 24.99 -0.28
C GLU A 417 -5.80 26.15 0.26
N ASP A 418 -4.65 26.41 -0.36
CA ASP A 418 -4.01 27.70 -0.21
C ASP A 418 -5.04 28.73 -0.70
N LEU A 419 -5.76 29.34 0.25
CA LEU A 419 -6.65 30.44 -0.06
C LEU A 419 -5.79 31.49 -0.74
N LEU A 420 -5.97 31.66 -2.06
CA LEU A 420 -5.45 32.81 -2.75
C LEU A 420 -5.94 34.05 -1.97
N PRO A 421 -5.08 35.03 -1.70
CA PRO A 421 -5.53 36.26 -1.06
C PRO A 421 -6.73 36.79 -1.84
N GLU A 422 -7.80 37.13 -1.12
CA GLU A 422 -8.98 37.72 -1.75
C GLU A 422 -8.50 38.87 -2.64
N PRO A 423 -8.93 38.94 -3.90
CA PRO A 423 -8.57 40.07 -4.75
C PRO A 423 -9.05 41.33 -4.04
N ASP A 424 -8.14 42.28 -3.83
CA ASP A 424 -8.48 43.60 -3.32
C ASP A 424 -9.61 44.16 -4.19
N PHE A 425 -10.81 44.28 -3.62
CA PHE A 425 -11.90 45.01 -4.25
C PHE A 425 -11.48 46.49 -4.26
N VAL A 426 -10.94 46.95 -5.39
CA VAL A 426 -10.72 48.37 -5.69
C VAL A 426 -12.00 48.97 -6.25
#